data_AF-A0AAU3LBI9-F1
#
_entry.id   AF-A0AAU3LBI9-F1
#
_cell.length_a   1.000
_cell.length_b   1.000
_cell.length_c   1.000
_cell.angle_alpha   90.00
_cell.angle_beta   90.00
_cell.angle_gamma   90.00
#
_symmetry.space_group_name_H-M   'P 1'
#
loop_
_entity.id
_entity.type
_entity.pdbx_description
1 polymer ?
#
loop_
_entity_poly.entity_id
_entity_poly.type
_entity_poly.pdbx_seq_one_letter_code
_entity_poly.pdbx_strand_id
1 'polypeptide(L)'
;MSCSLRRGVLAASAIVVSIASLSACAAGNDAATIEVKPDNAATSVGVIKVQNATVITQPKADVEGPAVISATLFNNGSTNQTLDDISISGSTSLVKITPAKGSGQVVVPAHGSVLIGGKNHAAAVLADGRKAAADGSTQNLVFQFSETGKVPLTAYVVPATSYFTGFGPSSLPTAPATPGTPVNPTGTPSGKGTPNGTIPSNSVPPNKATPSDSATATIG
;
A
#
# COMPACT_ATOMS: atom_id res chain seq x y z
N MET A 1 -43.49 -66.90 -5.31
CA MET A 1 -42.52 -65.80 -5.46
C MET A 1 -42.98 -64.63 -4.58
N SER A 2 -42.07 -63.77 -4.13
CA SER A 2 -42.31 -62.58 -3.26
C SER A 2 -42.20 -62.79 -1.74
N CYS A 3 -40.97 -63.03 -1.24
CA CYS A 3 -40.62 -62.81 0.18
C CYS A 3 -39.33 -61.98 0.38
N SER A 4 -38.82 -61.27 -0.64
CA SER A 4 -37.53 -60.55 -0.56
C SER A 4 -37.63 -59.05 -0.21
N LEU A 5 -38.81 -58.42 -0.28
CA LEU A 5 -38.90 -56.95 -0.11
C LEU A 5 -38.89 -56.45 1.34
N ARG A 6 -39.19 -57.29 2.35
CA ARG A 6 -39.31 -56.81 3.75
C ARG A 6 -38.00 -56.70 4.51
N ARG A 7 -36.91 -57.29 4.00
CA ARG A 7 -35.58 -57.25 4.67
C ARG A 7 -34.65 -56.19 4.10
N GLY A 8 -34.89 -55.69 2.90
CA GLY A 8 -34.09 -54.61 2.29
C GLY A 8 -34.38 -53.21 2.86
N VAL A 9 -35.62 -52.97 3.32
CA VAL A 9 -36.04 -51.65 3.83
C VAL A 9 -35.40 -51.30 5.17
N LEU A 10 -35.20 -52.27 6.06
CA LEU A 10 -34.59 -52.05 7.38
C LEU A 10 -33.09 -51.71 7.31
N ALA A 11 -32.37 -52.32 6.36
CA ALA A 11 -30.95 -52.00 6.14
C ALA A 11 -30.79 -50.61 5.50
N ALA A 12 -31.70 -50.21 4.60
CA ALA A 12 -31.67 -48.89 3.97
C ALA A 12 -31.95 -47.75 4.97
N SER A 13 -32.88 -47.94 5.92
CA SER A 13 -33.19 -46.92 6.94
C SER A 13 -32.03 -46.66 7.91
N ALA A 14 -31.23 -47.68 8.23
CA ALA A 14 -30.09 -47.52 9.15
C ALA A 14 -29.00 -46.62 8.54
N ILE A 15 -28.74 -46.75 7.23
CA ILE A 15 -27.71 -45.95 6.54
C ILE A 15 -28.14 -44.49 6.40
N VAL A 16 -29.43 -44.22 6.09
CA VAL A 16 -29.94 -42.85 5.92
C VAL A 16 -29.94 -42.06 7.24
N VAL A 17 -30.27 -42.70 8.37
CA VAL A 17 -30.24 -42.06 9.70
C VAL A 17 -28.80 -41.76 10.17
N SER A 18 -27.83 -42.59 9.80
CA SER A 18 -26.41 -42.34 10.10
C SER A 18 -25.86 -41.13 9.35
N ILE A 19 -26.24 -40.92 8.08
CA ILE A 19 -25.77 -39.77 7.29
C ILE A 19 -26.38 -38.46 7.80
N ALA A 20 -27.66 -38.46 8.17
CA ALA A 20 -28.35 -37.28 8.69
C ALA A 20 -27.71 -36.75 9.99
N SER A 21 -27.38 -37.64 10.94
CA SER A 21 -26.78 -37.25 12.22
C SER A 21 -25.32 -36.77 12.09
N LEU A 22 -24.54 -37.29 11.14
CA LEU A 22 -23.19 -36.78 10.85
C LEU A 22 -23.21 -35.41 10.16
N SER A 23 -24.16 -35.16 9.25
CA SER A 23 -24.28 -33.87 8.55
C SER A 23 -24.84 -32.73 9.42
N ALA A 24 -25.55 -33.05 10.49
CA ALA A 24 -26.12 -32.05 11.41
C ALA A 24 -25.06 -31.29 12.22
N CYS A 25 -23.86 -31.85 12.40
CA CYS A 25 -22.74 -31.14 13.04
C CYS A 25 -21.96 -30.24 12.05
N ALA A 26 -22.10 -30.48 10.74
CA ALA A 26 -21.47 -29.69 9.69
C ALA A 26 -22.33 -28.49 9.24
N ALA A 27 -23.59 -28.42 9.66
CA ALA A 27 -24.52 -27.34 9.37
C ALA A 27 -25.03 -26.75 10.69
N GLY A 28 -24.37 -25.70 11.17
CA GLY A 28 -24.69 -25.02 12.42
C GLY A 28 -23.93 -23.71 12.53
N ASN A 29 -24.17 -22.97 13.61
CA ASN A 29 -23.45 -21.72 13.90
C ASN A 29 -21.94 -21.92 14.08
N ASP A 30 -21.52 -23.16 14.37
CA ASP A 30 -20.11 -23.58 14.54
C ASP A 30 -19.63 -24.49 13.39
N ALA A 31 -20.28 -24.40 12.22
CA ALA A 31 -19.83 -25.15 11.05
C ALA A 31 -18.42 -24.72 10.65
N ALA A 32 -17.53 -25.69 10.42
CA ALA A 32 -16.17 -25.46 9.97
C ALA A 32 -16.09 -24.62 8.67
N THR A 33 -17.17 -24.58 7.87
CA THR A 33 -17.27 -23.76 6.66
C THR A 33 -17.41 -22.26 6.95
N ILE A 34 -17.94 -21.86 8.11
CA ILE A 34 -18.07 -20.45 8.51
C ILE A 34 -16.76 -19.92 9.11
N GLU A 35 -15.89 -20.81 9.58
CA GLU A 35 -14.56 -20.47 10.08
C GLU A 35 -13.53 -20.26 8.96
N VAL A 36 -13.85 -20.69 7.73
CA VAL A 36 -12.99 -20.45 6.56
C VAL A 36 -12.92 -18.96 6.27
N LYS A 37 -11.73 -18.40 6.46
CA LYS A 37 -11.47 -16.99 6.18
C LYS A 37 -11.17 -16.79 4.70
N PRO A 38 -11.47 -15.60 4.14
CA PRO A 38 -10.97 -15.22 2.83
C PRO A 38 -9.44 -15.34 2.78
N ASP A 39 -8.93 -15.77 1.64
CA ASP A 39 -7.48 -15.94 1.42
C ASP A 39 -6.70 -14.63 1.57
N ASN A 40 -7.37 -13.51 1.31
CA ASN A 40 -6.82 -12.17 1.36
C ASN A 40 -7.40 -11.39 2.54
N ALA A 41 -6.63 -10.43 3.03
CA ALA A 41 -6.95 -9.70 4.25
C ALA A 41 -8.35 -9.06 4.23
N ALA A 42 -9.11 -9.29 5.30
CA ALA A 42 -10.44 -8.75 5.50
C ALA A 42 -10.66 -8.28 6.94
N THR A 43 -11.40 -7.19 7.12
CA THR A 43 -11.80 -6.66 8.43
C THR A 43 -13.16 -5.94 8.33
N SER A 44 -13.80 -5.74 9.47
CA SER A 44 -15.05 -4.98 9.61
C SER A 44 -14.97 -4.10 10.84
N VAL A 45 -15.25 -2.81 10.69
CA VAL A 45 -15.35 -1.84 11.79
C VAL A 45 -16.62 -1.04 11.58
N GLY A 46 -17.55 -1.14 12.53
CA GLY A 46 -18.88 -0.54 12.40
C GLY A 46 -19.57 -1.02 11.13
N VAL A 47 -19.96 -0.07 10.27
CA VAL A 47 -20.67 -0.34 9.00
C VAL A 47 -19.73 -0.63 7.82
N ILE A 48 -18.44 -0.31 7.94
CA ILE A 48 -17.46 -0.51 6.87
C ILE A 48 -16.85 -1.90 6.94
N LYS A 49 -16.77 -2.55 5.78
CA LYS A 49 -15.99 -3.77 5.57
C LYS A 49 -14.94 -3.52 4.51
N VAL A 50 -13.70 -3.94 4.80
CA VAL A 50 -12.61 -3.96 3.83
C VAL A 50 -12.31 -5.43 3.55
N GLN A 51 -12.29 -5.81 2.28
CA GLN A 51 -12.03 -7.19 1.85
C GLN A 51 -11.04 -7.24 0.71
N ASN A 52 -10.39 -8.40 0.57
CA ASN A 52 -9.45 -8.67 -0.50
C ASN A 52 -8.31 -7.63 -0.59
N ALA A 53 -7.81 -7.19 0.56
CA ALA A 53 -6.74 -6.18 0.58
C ALA A 53 -5.36 -6.80 0.34
N THR A 54 -4.64 -6.26 -0.64
CA THR A 54 -3.26 -6.64 -0.97
C THR A 54 -2.43 -5.42 -1.32
N VAL A 55 -1.14 -5.49 -1.00
CA VAL A 55 -0.12 -4.54 -1.47
C VAL A 55 0.59 -5.20 -2.64
N ILE A 56 0.51 -4.60 -3.82
CA ILE A 56 1.05 -5.16 -5.05
C ILE A 56 2.29 -4.36 -5.45
N THR A 57 3.45 -5.00 -5.35
CA THR A 57 4.77 -4.43 -5.67
C THR A 57 5.11 -4.63 -7.14
N GLN A 58 6.29 -4.15 -7.54
CA GLN A 58 6.85 -4.39 -8.86
C GLN A 58 7.01 -5.91 -9.12
N PRO A 59 6.88 -6.37 -10.38
CA PRO A 59 6.92 -7.79 -10.71
C PRO A 59 8.28 -8.45 -10.42
N LYS A 60 9.35 -7.65 -10.34
CA LYS A 60 10.71 -8.10 -10.11
C LYS A 60 11.23 -7.51 -8.79
N ALA A 61 11.80 -8.36 -7.94
CA ALA A 61 12.24 -8.01 -6.60
C ALA A 61 13.50 -7.12 -6.56
N ASP A 62 14.28 -7.08 -7.63
CA ASP A 62 15.52 -6.30 -7.76
C ASP A 62 15.28 -4.86 -8.23
N VAL A 63 14.03 -4.46 -8.43
CA VAL A 63 13.71 -3.17 -9.04
C VAL A 63 12.92 -2.27 -8.11
N GLU A 64 13.45 -1.08 -7.90
CA GLU A 64 12.80 -0.02 -7.14
C GLU A 64 11.61 0.53 -7.93
N GLY A 65 10.52 0.79 -7.22
CA GLY A 65 9.35 1.39 -7.84
C GLY A 65 8.16 1.49 -6.89
N PRO A 66 7.08 2.13 -7.36
CA PRO A 66 5.86 2.24 -6.57
C PRO A 66 5.24 0.86 -6.36
N ALA A 67 4.44 0.77 -5.30
CA ALA A 67 3.50 -0.31 -5.07
C ALA A 67 2.08 0.26 -5.14
N VAL A 68 1.10 -0.59 -5.37
CA VAL A 68 -0.30 -0.20 -5.39
C VAL A 68 -1.09 -1.04 -4.41
N ILE A 69 -2.06 -0.43 -3.76
CA ILE A 69 -2.94 -1.11 -2.81
C ILE A 69 -4.22 -1.46 -3.57
N SER A 70 -4.59 -2.75 -3.55
CA SER A 70 -5.85 -3.24 -4.09
C SER A 70 -6.74 -3.64 -2.92
N ALA A 71 -8.00 -3.24 -2.93
CA ALA A 71 -8.98 -3.61 -1.90
C ALA A 71 -10.41 -3.36 -2.38
N THR A 72 -11.37 -4.11 -1.83
CA THR A 72 -12.80 -3.83 -1.98
C THR A 72 -13.33 -3.23 -0.70
N LEU A 73 -13.92 -2.03 -0.80
CA LEU A 73 -14.54 -1.32 0.31
C LEU A 73 -16.05 -1.48 0.21
N PHE A 74 -16.68 -1.93 1.28
CA PHE A 74 -18.14 -2.04 1.39
C PHE A 74 -18.64 -1.14 2.51
N ASN A 75 -19.76 -0.48 2.27
CA ASN A 75 -20.45 0.32 3.25
C ASN A 75 -21.86 -0.24 3.47
N ASN A 76 -22.08 -0.87 4.62
CA ASN A 76 -23.38 -1.40 5.01
C ASN A 76 -24.26 -0.37 5.72
N GLY A 77 -23.78 0.87 5.84
CA GLY A 77 -24.50 1.98 6.48
C GLY A 77 -25.49 2.63 5.52
N SER A 78 -26.32 3.50 6.09
CA SER A 78 -27.33 4.28 5.37
C SER A 78 -26.80 5.62 4.84
N THR A 79 -25.58 6.02 5.20
CA THR A 79 -24.90 7.25 4.75
C THR A 79 -23.71 6.91 3.88
N ASN A 80 -23.36 7.81 2.95
CA ASN A 80 -22.13 7.68 2.18
C ASN A 80 -20.91 7.89 3.09
N GLN A 81 -19.83 7.16 2.85
CA GLN A 81 -18.54 7.36 3.53
C GLN A 81 -17.50 7.79 2.51
N THR A 82 -16.62 8.74 2.86
CA THR A 82 -15.45 9.05 2.04
C THR A 82 -14.24 8.32 2.59
N LEU A 83 -13.38 7.83 1.69
CA LEU A 83 -12.04 7.37 2.04
C LEU A 83 -11.11 8.58 1.97
N ASP A 84 -10.65 9.00 3.14
CA ASP A 84 -9.85 10.22 3.29
C ASP A 84 -8.36 9.92 3.15
N ASP A 85 -7.90 8.79 3.70
CA ASP A 85 -6.50 8.40 3.69
C ASP A 85 -6.30 6.88 3.80
N ILE A 86 -5.14 6.41 3.33
CA ILE A 86 -4.62 5.07 3.59
C ILE A 86 -3.20 5.25 4.11
N SER A 87 -2.97 4.89 5.36
CA SER A 87 -1.65 5.01 5.98
C SER A 87 -1.03 3.66 6.26
N ILE A 88 0.29 3.63 6.37
CA ILE A 88 1.06 2.44 6.67
C ILE A 88 1.62 2.58 8.09
N SER A 89 1.20 1.71 9.00
CA SER A 89 1.64 1.76 10.39
C SER A 89 3.14 1.53 10.47
N GLY A 90 3.85 2.44 11.15
CA GLY A 90 5.31 2.38 11.32
C GLY A 90 6.12 2.93 10.14
N SER A 91 5.46 3.53 9.13
CA SER A 91 6.11 4.22 8.02
C SER A 91 5.58 5.65 7.88
N THR A 92 6.42 6.55 7.37
CA THR A 92 6.02 7.90 6.94
C THR A 92 5.68 7.96 5.44
N SER A 93 5.72 6.82 4.74
CA SER A 93 5.38 6.74 3.33
C SER A 93 3.92 7.12 3.09
N LEU A 94 3.72 8.04 2.15
CA LEU A 94 2.40 8.53 1.78
C LEU A 94 1.78 7.65 0.69
N VAL A 95 0.51 7.30 0.86
CA VAL A 95 -0.30 6.67 -0.18
C VAL A 95 -1.10 7.75 -0.90
N LYS A 96 -0.89 7.87 -2.21
CA LYS A 96 -1.66 8.77 -3.05
C LYS A 96 -2.94 8.08 -3.51
N ILE A 97 -4.09 8.57 -3.05
CA ILE A 97 -5.40 8.10 -3.47
C ILE A 97 -5.90 8.97 -4.63
N THR A 98 -6.40 8.32 -5.67
CA THR A 98 -6.97 8.98 -6.85
C THR A 98 -8.31 8.33 -7.21
N PRO A 99 -9.35 9.10 -7.51
CA PRO A 99 -10.65 8.55 -7.88
C PRO A 99 -10.60 7.94 -9.30
N ALA A 100 -11.53 7.02 -9.58
CA ALA A 100 -11.61 6.35 -10.88
C ALA A 100 -11.89 7.32 -12.04
N LYS A 101 -12.67 8.38 -11.78
CA LYS A 101 -13.07 9.39 -12.77
C LYS A 101 -13.12 10.76 -12.10
N GLY A 102 -12.77 11.79 -12.86
CA GLY A 102 -12.85 13.18 -12.42
C GLY A 102 -11.84 13.51 -11.33
N SER A 103 -12.13 14.57 -10.57
CA SER A 103 -11.36 15.04 -9.43
C SER A 103 -12.20 14.95 -8.16
N GLY A 104 -11.60 14.53 -7.06
CA GLY A 104 -12.29 14.47 -5.76
C GLY A 104 -11.84 13.30 -4.90
N GLN A 105 -12.54 13.10 -3.78
CA GLN A 105 -12.34 11.97 -2.88
C GLN A 105 -12.99 10.70 -3.43
N VAL A 106 -12.56 9.55 -2.90
CA VAL A 106 -13.18 8.26 -3.18
C VAL A 106 -14.36 8.08 -2.24
N VAL A 107 -15.56 8.03 -2.80
CA VAL A 107 -16.82 7.90 -2.03
C VAL A 107 -17.32 6.46 -2.10
N VAL A 108 -17.51 5.84 -0.94
CA VAL A 108 -18.16 4.53 -0.80
C VAL A 108 -19.66 4.74 -0.52
N PRO A 109 -20.55 4.44 -1.48
CA PRO A 109 -21.97 4.75 -1.36
C PRO A 109 -22.64 3.90 -0.27
N ALA A 110 -23.69 4.45 0.35
CA ALA A 110 -24.55 3.73 1.29
C ALA A 110 -25.06 2.43 0.65
N HIS A 111 -25.03 1.33 1.42
CA HIS A 111 -25.37 -0.02 0.95
C HIS A 111 -24.65 -0.48 -0.33
N GLY A 112 -23.46 0.08 -0.61
CA GLY A 112 -22.73 -0.20 -1.83
C GLY A 112 -21.25 -0.48 -1.58
N SER A 113 -20.49 -0.49 -2.68
CA SER A 113 -19.08 -0.83 -2.66
C SER A 113 -18.26 -0.07 -3.68
N VAL A 114 -16.96 0.01 -3.43
CA VAL A 114 -15.96 0.59 -4.33
C VAL A 114 -14.74 -0.32 -4.38
N LEU A 115 -14.23 -0.51 -5.59
CA LEU A 115 -12.94 -1.16 -5.82
C LEU A 115 -11.82 -0.11 -5.83
N ILE A 116 -10.75 -0.42 -5.10
CA ILE A 116 -9.46 0.24 -5.17
C ILE A 116 -8.51 -0.70 -5.89
N GLY A 117 -7.74 -0.18 -6.85
CA GLY A 117 -6.78 -0.94 -7.65
C GLY A 117 -7.38 -1.51 -8.94
N GLY A 118 -6.50 -1.76 -9.90
CA GLY A 118 -6.88 -2.24 -11.23
C GLY A 118 -7.33 -1.15 -12.20
N LYS A 119 -7.54 -1.54 -13.45
CA LYS A 119 -7.90 -0.62 -14.55
C LYS A 119 -9.29 -0.01 -14.34
N ASN A 120 -9.42 1.30 -14.55
CA ASN A 120 -10.67 2.07 -14.45
C ASN A 120 -11.28 2.16 -13.04
N HIS A 121 -10.51 1.85 -12.00
CA HIS A 121 -10.93 1.97 -10.60
C HIS A 121 -10.15 3.08 -9.90
N ALA A 122 -10.53 3.40 -8.66
CA ALA A 122 -9.74 4.31 -7.85
C ALA A 122 -8.36 3.70 -7.60
N ALA A 123 -7.29 4.49 -7.68
CA ALA A 123 -5.93 3.99 -7.47
C ALA A 123 -5.36 4.51 -6.15
N ALA A 124 -4.75 3.62 -5.39
CA ALA A 124 -3.98 3.92 -4.19
C ALA A 124 -2.52 3.54 -4.44
N VAL A 125 -1.67 4.56 -4.64
CA VAL A 125 -0.27 4.38 -5.06
C VAL A 125 0.67 4.76 -3.93
N LEU A 126 1.52 3.83 -3.55
CA LEU A 126 2.61 4.01 -2.59
C LEU A 126 3.90 4.27 -3.37
N ALA A 127 4.45 5.48 -3.28
CA ALA A 127 5.62 5.88 -4.05
C ALA A 127 6.86 5.03 -3.73
N ASP A 128 7.11 4.80 -2.44
CA ASP A 128 8.25 4.02 -1.94
C ASP A 128 7.91 2.54 -1.76
N GLY A 129 7.25 1.95 -2.75
CA GLY A 129 6.69 0.60 -2.67
C GLY A 129 7.67 -0.46 -2.19
N ARG A 130 8.89 -0.47 -2.75
CA ARG A 130 9.90 -1.48 -2.42
C ARG A 130 10.49 -1.33 -1.02
N LYS A 131 10.68 -0.10 -0.55
CA LYS A 131 11.21 0.17 0.80
C LYS A 131 10.16 -0.06 1.88
N ALA A 132 8.91 0.22 1.55
CA ALA A 132 7.79 0.14 2.47
C ALA A 132 7.14 -1.25 2.54
N ALA A 133 7.38 -2.13 1.56
CA ALA A 133 6.74 -3.45 1.50
C ALA A 133 7.66 -4.49 0.80
N ALA A 134 7.98 -5.58 1.51
CA ALA A 134 8.79 -6.68 1.00
C ALA A 134 7.90 -7.84 0.52
N ASP A 135 8.20 -8.42 -0.64
CA ASP A 135 7.38 -9.50 -1.20
C ASP A 135 7.28 -10.70 -0.24
N GLY A 136 6.07 -11.22 -0.04
CA GLY A 136 5.80 -12.31 0.91
C GLY A 136 5.69 -11.86 2.37
N SER A 137 5.93 -10.58 2.68
CA SER A 137 5.66 -10.02 4.00
C SER A 137 4.19 -9.60 4.16
N THR A 138 3.85 -9.12 5.34
CA THR A 138 2.60 -8.41 5.60
C THR A 138 2.86 -6.94 5.85
N GLN A 139 1.88 -6.09 5.48
CA GLN A 139 1.89 -4.67 5.74
C GLN A 139 0.65 -4.26 6.53
N ASN A 140 0.86 -3.51 7.61
CA ASN A 140 -0.22 -2.95 8.40
C ASN A 140 -0.72 -1.66 7.75
N LEU A 141 -1.91 -1.72 7.17
CA LEU A 141 -2.62 -0.62 6.56
C LEU A 141 -3.68 -0.07 7.52
N VAL A 142 -3.94 1.22 7.44
CA VAL A 142 -5.06 1.85 8.13
C VAL A 142 -5.83 2.69 7.13
N PHE A 143 -7.05 2.26 6.84
CA PHE A 143 -7.99 3.01 6.00
C PHE A 143 -8.73 4.01 6.89
N GLN A 144 -8.69 5.28 6.55
CA GLN A 144 -9.37 6.34 7.26
C GLN A 144 -10.64 6.74 6.52
N PHE A 145 -11.79 6.55 7.16
CA PHE A 145 -13.10 6.96 6.63
C PHE A 145 -13.65 8.18 7.37
N SER A 146 -14.52 8.94 6.70
CA SER A 146 -15.09 10.19 7.21
C SER A 146 -15.82 10.06 8.53
N GLU A 147 -16.74 9.10 8.67
CA GLU A 147 -17.53 8.93 9.90
C GLU A 147 -17.11 7.69 10.69
N THR A 148 -16.81 6.58 9.99
CA THR A 148 -16.41 5.32 10.65
C THR A 148 -15.04 5.42 11.31
N GLY A 149 -14.17 6.31 10.84
CA GLY A 149 -12.84 6.49 11.40
C GLY A 149 -11.83 5.48 10.85
N LYS A 150 -10.90 5.06 11.72
CA LYS A 150 -9.78 4.19 11.37
C LYS A 150 -10.21 2.73 11.28
N VAL A 151 -9.87 2.10 10.17
CA VAL A 151 -10.09 0.67 9.91
C VAL A 151 -8.73 0.01 9.65
N PRO A 152 -8.09 -0.56 10.70
CA PRO A 152 -6.79 -1.20 10.58
C PRO A 152 -6.94 -2.59 9.95
N LEU A 153 -5.98 -2.95 9.09
CA LEU A 153 -5.93 -4.22 8.39
C LEU A 153 -4.49 -4.61 8.08
N THR A 154 -4.15 -5.89 8.23
CA THR A 154 -2.85 -6.43 7.84
C THR A 154 -2.97 -7.11 6.49
N ALA A 155 -2.43 -6.50 5.43
CA ALA A 155 -2.50 -6.99 4.06
C ALA A 155 -1.23 -7.74 3.64
N TYR A 156 -1.35 -8.74 2.78
CA TYR A 156 -0.19 -9.42 2.20
C TYR A 156 0.46 -8.58 1.10
N VAL A 157 1.79 -8.66 1.02
CA VAL A 157 2.59 -8.03 -0.03
C VAL A 157 2.89 -9.06 -1.11
N VAL A 158 2.44 -8.80 -2.33
CA VAL A 158 2.57 -9.70 -3.47
C VAL A 158 3.19 -8.98 -4.66
N PRO A 159 4.08 -9.61 -5.43
CA PRO A 159 4.60 -9.02 -6.67
C PRO A 159 3.53 -9.01 -7.75
N ALA A 160 3.55 -8.01 -8.65
CA ALA A 160 2.68 -7.89 -9.82
C ALA A 160 2.94 -8.97 -10.90
N THR A 161 2.95 -10.24 -10.51
CA THR A 161 3.15 -11.41 -11.37
C THR A 161 1.90 -12.29 -11.35
N SER A 162 1.81 -13.23 -12.30
CA SER A 162 0.68 -14.16 -12.41
C SER A 162 -0.68 -13.41 -12.39
N TYR A 163 -1.56 -13.74 -11.45
CA TYR A 163 -2.89 -13.13 -11.25
C TYR A 163 -2.87 -11.61 -10.99
N PHE A 164 -1.75 -11.05 -10.53
CA PHE A 164 -1.64 -9.63 -10.16
C PHE A 164 -1.05 -8.74 -11.27
N THR A 165 -0.73 -9.29 -12.44
CA THR A 165 -0.15 -8.54 -13.57
C THR A 165 -0.98 -7.33 -14.01
N GLY A 166 -2.32 -7.45 -13.99
CA GLY A 166 -3.24 -6.37 -14.36
C GLY A 166 -3.59 -5.40 -13.22
N PHE A 167 -3.15 -5.70 -11.99
CA PHE A 167 -3.44 -4.94 -10.78
C PHE A 167 -2.21 -4.22 -10.23
N GLY A 168 -1.04 -4.46 -10.81
CA GLY A 168 0.22 -3.85 -10.39
C GLY A 168 0.37 -2.38 -10.81
N PRO A 169 1.45 -1.73 -10.36
CA PRO A 169 1.78 -0.36 -10.71
C PRO A 169 1.94 -0.20 -12.23
N SER A 170 1.32 0.82 -12.81
CA SER A 170 1.39 1.10 -14.25
C SER A 170 2.67 1.79 -14.69
N SER A 171 3.37 2.47 -13.77
CA SER A 171 4.72 2.97 -14.00
C SER A 171 5.70 1.82 -13.81
N LEU A 172 6.27 1.37 -14.93
CA LEU A 172 7.36 0.41 -14.91
C LEU A 172 8.55 0.99 -14.13
N PRO A 173 9.32 0.14 -13.45
CA PRO A 173 10.47 0.58 -12.67
C PRO A 173 11.47 1.37 -13.51
N THR A 174 12.10 2.38 -12.92
CA THR A 174 13.31 2.96 -13.52
C THR A 174 14.46 1.99 -13.27
N ALA A 175 15.14 1.55 -14.33
CA ALA A 175 16.31 0.69 -14.18
C ALA A 175 17.37 1.40 -13.31
N PRO A 176 18.07 0.68 -12.41
CA PRO A 176 19.19 1.25 -11.67
C PRO A 176 20.19 1.85 -12.65
N ALA A 177 20.59 3.10 -12.43
CA ALA A 177 21.66 3.71 -13.22
C ALA A 177 22.90 2.83 -13.08
N THR A 178 23.35 2.24 -14.20
CA THR A 178 24.63 1.53 -14.23
C THR A 178 25.71 2.54 -13.84
N PRO A 179 26.59 2.25 -12.86
CA PRO A 179 27.72 3.13 -12.57
C PRO A 179 28.51 3.31 -13.87
N GLY A 180 28.53 4.55 -14.37
CA GLY A 180 29.30 4.90 -15.55
C GLY A 180 30.76 4.50 -15.31
N THR A 181 31.35 3.82 -16.29
CA THR A 181 32.79 3.63 -16.36
C THR A 181 33.49 4.99 -16.17
N PRO A 182 34.56 5.09 -15.36
CA PRO A 182 35.27 6.35 -15.21
C PRO A 182 35.80 6.77 -16.58
N VAL A 183 35.36 7.93 -17.07
CA VAL A 183 36.00 8.58 -18.23
C VAL A 183 37.38 9.03 -17.76
N ASN A 184 38.40 8.37 -18.29
CA ASN A 184 39.80 8.75 -18.13
C ASN A 184 40.01 10.16 -18.72
N PRO A 185 40.45 11.18 -17.95
CA PRO A 185 40.71 12.49 -18.53
C PRO A 185 42.04 12.47 -19.28
N THR A 186 42.03 12.16 -20.58
CA THR A 186 43.14 12.53 -21.48
C THR A 186 42.95 13.98 -21.91
N GLY A 187 43.50 14.91 -21.13
CA GLY A 187 43.65 16.31 -21.50
C GLY A 187 45.12 16.70 -21.45
N THR A 188 45.76 16.76 -22.61
CA THR A 188 47.10 17.34 -22.79
C THR A 188 47.09 18.85 -22.54
N PRO A 189 48.11 19.43 -21.87
CA PRO A 189 48.15 20.86 -21.59
C PRO A 189 48.71 21.62 -22.80
N SER A 190 47.99 22.64 -23.28
CA SER A 190 48.55 23.60 -24.24
C SER A 190 47.84 24.96 -24.12
N GLY A 191 48.62 26.04 -23.96
CA GLY A 191 48.17 27.39 -24.36
C GLY A 191 48.10 28.50 -23.31
N LYS A 192 49.25 28.92 -22.78
CA LYS A 192 49.73 30.31 -22.58
C LYS A 192 48.70 31.49 -22.54
N GLY A 193 48.67 32.19 -21.40
CA GLY A 193 48.21 33.59 -21.27
C GLY A 193 48.74 34.25 -19.98
N THR A 194 49.69 35.17 -20.09
CA THR A 194 50.37 35.91 -19.01
C THR A 194 49.63 37.22 -18.62
N PRO A 195 49.99 37.88 -17.49
CA PRO A 195 49.06 38.53 -16.57
C PRO A 195 48.83 40.02 -16.87
N ASN A 196 47.72 40.58 -16.39
CA ASN A 196 47.60 42.04 -16.23
C ASN A 196 46.84 42.40 -14.96
N GLY A 197 47.53 43.10 -14.06
CA GLY A 197 46.99 43.62 -12.81
C GLY A 197 46.53 45.07 -12.90
N THR A 198 45.74 45.41 -11.87
CA THR A 198 45.75 46.69 -11.14
C THR A 198 45.03 47.90 -11.73
N ILE A 199 43.97 48.30 -11.00
CA ILE A 199 43.31 49.60 -10.99
C ILE A 199 44.15 50.60 -10.16
N PRO A 200 44.35 51.87 -10.57
CA PRO A 200 45.13 52.84 -9.82
C PRO A 200 44.32 53.63 -8.77
N SER A 201 44.69 53.43 -7.50
CA SER A 201 45.14 54.37 -6.45
C SER A 201 44.58 55.80 -6.28
N ASN A 202 44.14 56.11 -5.04
CA ASN A 202 44.51 57.22 -4.12
C ASN A 202 43.31 57.51 -3.18
N SER A 203 43.39 57.72 -1.85
CA SER A 203 44.45 58.13 -0.91
C SER A 203 44.01 57.87 0.55
N VAL A 204 45.00 57.62 1.41
CA VAL A 204 45.09 57.21 2.85
C VAL A 204 45.00 58.45 3.80
N PRO A 205 44.91 58.40 5.17
CA PRO A 205 44.19 57.56 6.19
C PRO A 205 43.75 58.46 7.42
N PRO A 206 43.91 58.14 8.74
CA PRO A 206 43.78 56.92 9.57
C PRO A 206 42.92 57.13 10.86
N ASN A 207 42.56 56.04 11.56
CA ASN A 207 42.46 55.85 13.03
C ASN A 207 41.31 54.86 13.33
N LYS A 208 41.33 53.99 14.34
CA LYS A 208 42.30 53.48 15.32
C LYS A 208 41.48 52.46 16.14
N ALA A 209 42.11 51.36 16.54
CA ALA A 209 41.73 50.46 17.64
C ALA A 209 40.58 49.44 17.44
N THR A 210 40.98 48.17 17.36
CA THR A 210 40.42 47.06 18.17
C THR A 210 40.63 47.37 19.67
N PRO A 211 39.75 46.93 20.59
CA PRO A 211 39.83 45.55 21.07
C PRO A 211 38.50 44.87 21.46
N SER A 212 38.55 43.54 21.45
CA SER A 212 38.07 42.55 22.43
C SER A 212 36.84 42.78 23.33
N ASP A 213 36.09 41.67 23.42
CA ASP A 213 35.44 41.08 24.59
C ASP A 213 34.03 41.51 25.06
N SER A 214 33.14 40.51 24.99
CA SER A 214 32.29 39.96 26.06
C SER A 214 31.70 40.91 27.11
N ALA A 215 30.36 41.06 27.12
CA ALA A 215 29.53 40.83 28.31
C ALA A 215 28.02 40.88 27.97
N THR A 216 27.31 39.92 28.56
CA THR A 216 25.88 39.68 28.63
C THR A 216 25.08 40.84 29.24
N ALA A 217 23.87 41.09 28.74
CA ALA A 217 22.76 41.60 29.55
C ALA A 217 21.39 41.26 28.91
N THR A 218 20.68 40.34 29.55
CA THR A 218 19.22 40.13 29.52
C THR A 218 18.52 41.39 30.02
N ILE A 219 17.42 41.85 29.39
CA ILE A 219 16.03 41.98 29.93
C ILE A 219 15.18 42.86 29.01
N GLY A 220 13.98 42.37 28.69
CA GLY A 220 12.94 42.99 27.89
C GLY A 220 12.03 41.93 27.30
#